data_AF-A0A2C9L6I4-F1
#
_entry.id   AF-A0A2C9L6I4-F1
#
_cell.length_a   1.000
_cell.length_b   1.000
_cell.length_c   1.000
_cell.angle_alpha   90.00
_cell.angle_beta   90.00
_cell.angle_gamma   90.00
#
_symmetry.space_group_name_H-M   'P 1'
#
loop_
_entity.id
_entity.type
_entity.pdbx_description
1 polymer ?
#
loop_
_entity_poly.entity_id
_entity_poly.type
_entity_poly.pdbx_seq_one_letter_code
_entity_poly.pdbx_strand_id
1 'polypeptide(L)'
;MNFILFLIGALANYVLVWGIGYMNLCRWSLVVPVLLSLPFCVVIFQVQELCSVQNDIDLFCSSKEFLENKDYIIVTTVLLTLGQALVLARLMIKQQSRYMLAEKRLFWIPVSFSGTVDASLFLNCRDTISELECPCHVNWPSKILICTTMYKENAQEMRNVLKSLAVVNICQRNTNTQFESQIFFDGGVNGDRLTEYSLQLVSLLEECLDVKLQDSKTIKTPFGLHLQWELPKSHRDNKTMLFSLNLKDNSLVYQRKRWSQVMYISYCLDFCQEQNRDNVYILMTDGDVSFTPQAIESLLDQISRDTNLGAVCARIIPEGMGPVVWYQTFEYSTAHWSQKTAEHVLGSVLCASGCFSVFRLQALDDVLAKYSTPVESSHDFLIKDFGEDRWLSTLLIQSGWKVKYCSDAHISSIVRIVSEIFYRLKEKMATFYTDKPHANG
;
A
#
# COMPACT_ATOMS: atom_id res chain seq x y z
N MET A 1 -5.00 -7.56 -46.76
CA MET A 1 -5.49 -6.18 -46.56
C MET A 1 -6.08 -5.95 -45.15
N ASN A 2 -6.72 -6.97 -44.55
CA ASN A 2 -7.32 -6.90 -43.20
C ASN A 2 -6.35 -6.60 -42.05
N PHE A 3 -5.10 -7.06 -42.11
CA PHE A 3 -4.10 -6.75 -41.08
C PHE A 3 -3.72 -5.27 -41.07
N ILE A 4 -3.59 -4.64 -42.25
CA ILE A 4 -3.25 -3.22 -42.37
C ILE A 4 -4.42 -2.35 -41.91
N LEU A 5 -5.66 -2.74 -42.22
CA LEU A 5 -6.84 -2.01 -41.75
C LEU A 5 -7.04 -2.15 -40.23
N PHE A 6 -6.77 -3.34 -39.67
CA PHE A 6 -6.72 -3.56 -38.23
C PHE A 6 -5.57 -2.79 -37.57
N LEU A 7 -4.42 -2.70 -38.23
CA LEU A 7 -3.27 -1.93 -37.75
C LEU A 7 -3.59 -0.43 -37.76
N ILE A 8 -4.21 0.09 -38.82
CA ILE A 8 -4.61 1.50 -38.96
C ILE A 8 -5.73 1.82 -37.97
N GLY A 9 -6.72 0.93 -37.79
CA GLY A 9 -7.76 1.06 -36.78
C GLY A 9 -7.19 1.03 -35.37
N ALA A 10 -6.23 0.15 -35.09
CA ALA A 10 -5.53 0.09 -33.81
C ALA A 10 -4.62 1.30 -33.59
N LEU A 11 -3.95 1.82 -34.63
CA LEU A 11 -3.12 3.04 -34.57
C LEU A 11 -3.98 4.29 -34.36
N ALA A 12 -5.12 4.39 -35.05
CA ALA A 12 -6.08 5.47 -34.87
C ALA A 12 -6.68 5.44 -33.45
N ASN A 13 -7.03 4.25 -32.96
CA ASN A 13 -7.51 4.06 -31.59
C ASN A 13 -6.40 4.37 -30.57
N TYR A 14 -5.15 3.98 -30.84
CA TYR A 14 -3.99 4.32 -30.01
C TYR A 14 -3.71 5.82 -29.98
N VAL A 15 -3.76 6.52 -31.11
CA VAL A 15 -3.57 7.98 -31.20
C VAL A 15 -4.72 8.73 -30.54
N LEU A 16 -5.96 8.23 -30.63
CA LEU A 16 -7.10 8.80 -29.92
C LEU A 16 -7.01 8.57 -28.41
N VAL A 17 -6.64 7.37 -27.96
CA VAL A 17 -6.41 7.06 -26.54
C VAL A 17 -5.22 7.86 -25.99
N TRP A 18 -4.17 8.04 -26.79
CA TRP A 18 -3.02 8.88 -26.47
C TRP A 18 -3.40 10.37 -26.38
N GLY A 19 -4.23 10.86 -27.31
CA GLY A 19 -4.79 12.22 -27.25
C GLY A 19 -5.74 12.44 -26.07
N ILE A 20 -6.53 11.43 -25.71
CA ILE A 20 -7.39 11.38 -24.51
C ILE A 20 -6.54 11.36 -23.22
N GLY A 21 -5.37 10.72 -23.26
CA GLY A 21 -4.39 10.74 -22.16
C GLY A 21 -3.65 12.07 -22.02
N TYR A 22 -3.46 12.80 -23.12
CA TYR A 22 -2.77 14.10 -23.14
C TYR A 22 -3.69 15.27 -22.77
N MET A 23 -4.99 15.17 -23.05
CA MET A 23 -5.99 16.11 -22.56
C MET A 23 -6.43 15.71 -21.15
N ASN A 24 -6.07 16.54 -20.16
CA ASN A 24 -6.53 16.51 -18.77
C ASN A 24 -7.82 15.71 -18.56
N LEU A 25 -7.79 14.74 -17.64
CA LEU A 25 -8.87 13.84 -17.23
C LEU A 25 -10.10 14.62 -16.70
N CYS A 26 -10.79 15.25 -17.63
CA CYS A 26 -12.09 15.86 -17.49
C CYS A 26 -13.10 14.83 -17.96
N ARG A 27 -14.20 14.71 -17.21
CA ARG A 27 -15.37 13.83 -17.45
C ARG A 27 -15.86 13.80 -18.91
N TRP A 28 -15.53 14.82 -19.70
CA TRP A 28 -15.77 14.91 -21.14
C TRP A 28 -15.01 13.87 -22.00
N SER A 29 -13.87 13.35 -21.56
CA SER A 29 -13.04 12.45 -22.38
C SER A 29 -13.66 11.06 -22.57
N LEU A 30 -14.60 10.65 -21.72
CA LEU A 30 -15.38 9.41 -21.84
C LEU A 30 -16.73 9.64 -22.53
N VAL A 31 -17.27 10.86 -22.42
CA VAL A 31 -18.53 11.28 -23.07
C VAL A 31 -18.36 11.40 -24.58
N VAL A 32 -17.24 11.96 -25.05
CA VAL A 32 -17.00 12.17 -26.48
C VAL A 32 -16.89 10.86 -27.26
N PRO A 33 -16.10 9.84 -26.84
CA PRO A 33 -16.06 8.55 -27.53
C PRO A 33 -17.40 7.81 -27.51
N VAL A 34 -18.15 7.87 -26.39
CA VAL A 34 -19.46 7.20 -26.27
C VAL A 34 -20.49 7.86 -27.20
N LEU A 35 -20.53 9.20 -27.26
CA LEU A 35 -21.41 9.94 -28.17
C LEU A 35 -21.05 9.74 -29.65
N LEU A 36 -19.76 9.61 -29.95
CA LEU A 36 -19.28 9.44 -31.33
C LEU A 36 -19.34 7.98 -31.81
N SER A 37 -19.50 7.00 -30.91
CA SER A 37 -19.49 5.58 -31.26
C SER A 37 -20.60 5.18 -32.25
N LEU A 38 -21.86 5.56 -31.99
CA LEU A 38 -23.00 5.28 -32.87
C LEU A 38 -22.87 5.90 -34.27
N PRO A 39 -22.61 7.22 -34.41
CA PRO A 39 -22.48 7.84 -35.72
C PRO A 39 -21.25 7.33 -36.47
N PHE A 40 -20.15 7.04 -35.76
CA PHE A 40 -18.96 6.45 -36.37
C PHE A 40 -19.22 5.04 -36.92
N CYS A 41 -19.98 4.20 -36.20
CA CYS A 41 -20.42 2.90 -36.72
C CYS A 41 -21.24 3.04 -38.00
N VAL A 42 -22.20 3.98 -38.06
CA VAL A 42 -23.04 4.19 -39.24
C VAL A 42 -22.22 4.71 -40.44
N VAL A 43 -21.26 5.60 -40.22
CA VAL A 43 -20.34 6.07 -41.27
C VAL A 43 -19.50 4.92 -41.83
N ILE A 44 -19.00 4.03 -40.97
CA ILE A 44 -18.27 2.82 -41.41
C ILE A 44 -19.18 1.93 -42.27
N PHE A 45 -20.45 1.75 -41.90
CA PHE A 45 -21.42 0.97 -42.68
C PHE A 45 -21.84 1.63 -44.01
N GLN A 46 -21.68 2.95 -44.17
CA GLN A 46 -22.00 3.67 -45.42
C GLN A 46 -20.86 3.68 -46.44
N VAL A 47 -19.61 3.45 -46.01
CA VAL A 47 -18.45 3.38 -46.92
C VAL A 47 -18.45 2.02 -47.61
N GLN A 48 -19.10 1.98 -48.77
CA GLN A 48 -19.33 0.78 -49.58
C GLN A 48 -18.03 0.07 -50.03
N GLU A 49 -16.89 0.77 -50.02
CA GLU A 49 -15.59 0.21 -50.38
C GLU A 49 -14.94 -0.66 -49.29
N LEU A 50 -15.41 -0.64 -48.04
CA LEU A 50 -14.88 -1.51 -46.98
C LEU A 50 -15.47 -2.93 -47.03
N CYS A 51 -16.65 -3.12 -47.63
CA CYS A 51 -17.25 -4.45 -47.82
C CYS A 51 -16.57 -5.26 -48.95
N SER A 52 -15.87 -4.63 -49.91
CA SER A 52 -15.23 -5.37 -51.01
C SER A 52 -13.92 -6.07 -50.62
N VAL A 53 -13.43 -5.81 -49.40
CA VAL A 53 -12.11 -6.26 -48.91
C VAL A 53 -12.21 -7.57 -48.12
N GLN A 54 -13.41 -7.99 -47.73
CA GLN A 54 -13.59 -9.02 -46.70
C GLN A 54 -14.71 -9.98 -47.07
N ASN A 55 -14.47 -10.79 -48.12
CA ASN A 55 -15.40 -11.81 -48.66
C ASN A 55 -15.75 -12.97 -47.71
N ASP A 56 -15.24 -13.02 -46.47
CA ASP A 56 -15.45 -14.16 -45.56
C ASP A 56 -16.32 -13.84 -44.32
N ILE A 57 -16.92 -12.65 -44.23
CA ILE A 57 -17.87 -12.33 -43.15
C ILE A 57 -19.22 -11.95 -43.76
N ASP A 58 -19.94 -12.99 -44.20
CA ASP A 58 -21.30 -12.90 -44.77
C ASP A 58 -22.39 -12.44 -43.78
N LEU A 59 -22.03 -12.16 -42.52
CA LEU A 59 -23.03 -11.86 -41.48
C LEU A 59 -23.63 -10.43 -41.57
N PHE A 60 -23.00 -9.48 -42.27
CA PHE A 60 -23.41 -8.07 -42.23
C PHE A 60 -23.44 -7.29 -43.56
N CYS A 61 -22.80 -7.74 -44.64
CA CYS A 61 -22.80 -7.02 -45.94
C CYS A 61 -23.87 -7.53 -46.93
N SER A 62 -24.70 -8.52 -46.57
CA SER A 62 -25.75 -9.10 -47.43
C SER A 62 -27.16 -8.78 -46.93
N SER A 63 -27.50 -7.50 -46.77
CA SER A 63 -28.91 -7.12 -46.70
C SER A 63 -29.19 -6.00 -47.70
N LYS A 64 -29.76 -6.40 -48.84
CA LYS A 64 -30.35 -5.46 -49.81
C LYS A 64 -31.46 -4.59 -49.18
N GLU A 65 -32.00 -4.98 -48.02
CA GLU A 65 -32.95 -4.20 -47.21
C GLU A 65 -32.35 -2.95 -46.56
N PHE A 66 -31.03 -2.90 -46.29
CA PHE A 66 -30.40 -1.74 -45.63
C PHE A 66 -30.28 -0.52 -46.57
N LEU A 67 -30.30 -0.74 -47.90
CA LEU A 67 -30.24 0.34 -48.88
C LEU A 67 -31.61 0.99 -49.15
N GLU A 68 -32.73 0.29 -48.97
CA GLU A 68 -34.08 0.84 -49.19
C GLU A 68 -34.55 1.74 -48.04
N ASN A 69 -34.00 1.57 -46.82
CA ASN A 69 -34.40 2.30 -45.62
C ASN A 69 -33.30 3.21 -45.04
N LYS A 70 -32.42 3.76 -45.89
CA LYS A 70 -31.34 4.67 -45.45
C LYS A 70 -31.85 5.83 -44.61
N ASP A 71 -32.99 6.41 -44.99
CA ASP A 71 -33.57 7.55 -44.29
C ASP A 71 -34.03 7.20 -42.86
N TYR A 72 -34.65 6.03 -42.67
CA TYR A 72 -35.07 5.55 -41.36
C TYR A 72 -33.90 5.24 -40.43
N ILE A 73 -32.81 4.67 -40.97
CA ILE A 73 -31.61 4.35 -40.19
C ILE A 73 -30.90 5.62 -39.74
N ILE A 74 -30.78 6.62 -40.63
CA ILE A 74 -30.19 7.92 -40.31
C ILE A 74 -31.03 8.62 -39.23
N VAL A 75 -32.35 8.69 -39.41
CA VAL A 75 -33.26 9.30 -38.43
C VAL A 75 -33.20 8.60 -37.08
N THR A 76 -33.19 7.27 -37.05
CA THR A 76 -33.11 6.48 -35.80
C THR A 76 -31.77 6.70 -35.08
N THR A 77 -30.67 6.77 -35.82
CA THR A 77 -29.32 7.04 -35.27
C THR A 77 -29.23 8.45 -34.68
N VAL A 78 -29.79 9.45 -35.37
CA VAL A 78 -29.86 10.83 -34.87
C VAL A 78 -30.69 10.91 -33.60
N LEU A 79 -31.83 10.21 -33.52
CA LEU A 79 -32.68 10.19 -32.32
C LEU A 79 -32.00 9.48 -31.14
N LEU A 80 -31.33 8.35 -31.37
CA LEU A 80 -30.61 7.61 -30.32
C LEU A 80 -29.39 8.39 -29.80
N THR A 81 -28.63 9.05 -30.67
CA THR A 81 -27.50 9.89 -30.26
C THR A 81 -27.97 11.13 -29.48
N LEU A 82 -29.07 11.76 -29.88
CA LEU A 82 -29.73 12.82 -29.10
C LEU A 82 -30.19 12.33 -27.72
N GLY A 83 -30.79 11.13 -27.66
CA GLY A 83 -31.21 10.50 -26.40
C GLY A 83 -30.02 10.23 -25.46
N GLN A 84 -28.93 9.68 -26.00
CA GLN A 84 -27.69 9.46 -25.26
C GLN A 84 -27.07 10.78 -24.77
N ALA A 85 -27.07 11.82 -25.62
CA ALA A 85 -26.60 13.15 -25.25
C ALA A 85 -27.42 13.76 -24.11
N LEU A 86 -28.74 13.62 -24.14
CA LEU A 86 -29.62 14.12 -23.08
C LEU A 86 -29.44 13.36 -21.76
N VAL A 87 -29.28 12.04 -21.79
CA VAL A 87 -29.02 11.22 -20.58
C VAL A 87 -27.67 11.56 -19.98
N LEU A 88 -26.62 11.65 -20.81
CA LEU A 88 -25.28 12.03 -20.37
C LEU A 88 -25.25 13.48 -19.84
N ALA A 89 -25.91 14.42 -20.53
CA ALA A 89 -26.06 15.79 -20.04
C ALA A 89 -26.80 15.85 -18.70
N ARG A 90 -27.86 15.05 -18.51
CA ARG A 90 -28.60 14.99 -17.25
C ARG A 90 -27.79 14.38 -16.11
N LEU A 91 -27.01 13.33 -16.37
CA LEU A 91 -26.06 12.75 -15.40
C LEU A 91 -24.99 13.76 -15.01
N MET A 92 -24.47 14.51 -15.99
CA MET A 92 -23.48 15.57 -15.77
C MET A 92 -24.01 16.77 -14.99
N ILE A 93 -25.26 17.19 -15.24
CA ILE A 93 -25.92 18.28 -14.52
C ILE A 93 -26.28 17.86 -13.08
N LYS A 94 -26.63 16.58 -12.85
CA LYS A 94 -26.93 16.05 -11.51
C LYS A 94 -25.69 15.76 -10.66
N GLN A 95 -24.53 15.44 -11.25
CA GLN A 95 -23.30 15.20 -10.50
C GLN A 95 -22.53 16.49 -10.26
N GLN A 96 -22.71 17.08 -9.06
CA GLN A 96 -22.00 18.26 -8.59
C GLN A 96 -20.48 18.21 -8.80
N SER A 97 -19.93 19.41 -8.95
CA SER A 97 -18.54 19.78 -9.20
C SER A 97 -17.56 19.17 -8.19
N ARG A 98 -16.76 18.19 -8.64
CA ARG A 98 -15.51 17.81 -7.97
C ARG A 98 -14.39 18.62 -8.60
N TYR A 99 -13.71 19.44 -7.80
CA TYR A 99 -12.56 20.23 -8.23
C TYR A 99 -11.27 19.44 -7.94
N MET A 100 -10.37 19.34 -8.91
CA MET A 100 -9.04 18.76 -8.73
C MET A 100 -8.09 19.74 -8.03
N LEU A 101 -7.07 19.22 -7.33
CA LEU A 101 -6.05 20.02 -6.63
C LEU A 101 -5.24 20.91 -7.59
N ALA A 102 -4.61 21.95 -7.04
CA ALA A 102 -3.78 22.90 -7.79
C ALA A 102 -2.62 22.21 -8.53
N GLU A 103 -2.41 22.60 -9.80
CA GLU A 103 -1.45 22.06 -10.76
C GLU A 103 -0.04 21.82 -10.18
N LYS A 104 0.45 22.77 -9.37
CA LYS A 104 1.76 22.68 -8.70
C LYS A 104 1.95 21.48 -7.76
N ARG A 105 0.87 20.85 -7.28
CA ARG A 105 0.91 19.62 -6.47
C ARG A 105 0.58 18.35 -7.27
N LEU A 106 -0.03 18.48 -8.45
CA LEU A 106 -0.43 17.37 -9.31
C LEU A 106 0.73 16.87 -10.19
N PHE A 107 1.60 17.78 -10.64
CA PHE A 107 2.59 17.52 -11.69
C PHE A 107 4.05 17.43 -11.21
N TRP A 108 4.30 17.52 -9.89
CA TRP A 108 5.64 17.36 -9.29
C TRP A 108 5.93 15.95 -8.76
N ILE A 109 5.05 14.99 -9.04
CA ILE A 109 5.39 13.57 -8.91
C ILE A 109 6.01 13.20 -10.26
N PRO A 110 7.31 12.87 -10.34
CA PRO A 110 7.86 12.35 -11.58
C PRO A 110 7.01 11.14 -11.96
N VAL A 111 6.38 11.23 -13.14
CA VAL A 111 5.60 10.13 -13.75
C VAL A 111 6.62 9.08 -14.15
N SER A 112 7.15 8.36 -13.17
CA SER A 112 8.41 7.66 -13.36
C SER A 112 8.28 6.48 -14.34
N PHE A 113 7.08 5.94 -14.58
CA PHE A 113 6.97 4.67 -15.33
C PHE A 113 5.67 4.43 -16.14
N SER A 114 4.86 5.43 -16.47
CA SER A 114 3.58 5.17 -17.18
C SER A 114 3.23 6.19 -18.26
N GLY A 115 2.82 5.70 -19.44
CA GLY A 115 2.15 6.48 -20.48
C GLY A 115 0.66 6.75 -20.22
N THR A 116 0.14 6.30 -19.07
CA THR A 116 -1.23 6.57 -18.60
C THR A 116 -1.20 7.30 -17.26
N VAL A 117 -2.25 8.09 -16.99
CA VAL A 117 -2.41 8.84 -15.72
C VAL A 117 -2.51 7.86 -14.55
N ASP A 118 -1.60 7.98 -13.58
CA ASP A 118 -1.59 7.16 -12.37
C ASP A 118 -2.94 7.31 -11.65
N ALA A 119 -3.66 6.20 -11.46
CA ALA A 119 -4.98 6.23 -10.85
C ALA A 119 -4.94 6.76 -9.39
N SER A 120 -3.76 6.80 -8.77
CA SER A 120 -3.57 7.38 -7.45
C SER A 120 -3.82 8.89 -7.43
N LEU A 121 -3.78 9.56 -8.58
CA LEU A 121 -4.19 10.96 -8.72
C LEU A 121 -5.70 11.16 -8.45
N PHE A 122 -6.53 10.13 -8.69
CA PHE A 122 -7.95 10.17 -8.32
C PHE A 122 -8.19 9.99 -6.81
N LEU A 123 -7.28 9.34 -6.09
CA LEU A 123 -7.37 9.16 -4.63
C LEU A 123 -7.19 10.47 -3.86
N ASN A 124 -6.64 11.49 -4.51
CA ASN A 124 -6.45 12.83 -3.95
C ASN A 124 -7.62 13.79 -4.29
N CYS A 125 -8.69 13.32 -4.94
CA CYS A 125 -9.91 14.10 -5.12
C CYS A 125 -10.66 14.23 -3.80
N ARG A 126 -10.68 15.45 -3.22
CA ARG A 126 -11.49 15.76 -2.03
C ARG A 126 -12.98 15.86 -2.41
N ASP A 127 -13.86 15.26 -1.61
CA ASP A 127 -15.31 15.25 -1.85
C ASP A 127 -16.05 16.51 -1.37
N THR A 128 -15.46 17.30 -0.48
CA THR A 128 -16.06 18.52 0.08
C THR A 128 -15.04 19.65 0.15
N ILE A 129 -15.46 20.86 -0.25
CA ILE A 129 -14.81 22.13 0.15
C ILE A 129 -15.19 22.38 1.62
N SER A 130 -14.75 21.50 2.51
CA SER A 130 -14.59 21.88 3.91
C SER A 130 -13.30 22.70 3.93
N GLU A 131 -13.46 23.98 3.59
CA GLU A 131 -12.54 25.10 3.76
C GLU A 131 -11.06 24.91 3.38
N LEU A 132 -10.54 25.93 2.70
CA LEU A 132 -9.10 26.20 2.60
C LEU A 132 -8.45 26.53 3.95
N GLU A 133 -9.17 26.34 5.05
CA GLU A 133 -8.57 26.13 6.35
C GLU A 133 -7.90 24.75 6.31
N CYS A 134 -6.58 24.71 6.35
CA CYS A 134 -5.95 23.60 7.05
C CYS A 134 -6.69 23.52 8.39
N PRO A 135 -7.36 22.41 8.75
CA PRO A 135 -7.80 22.29 10.12
C PRO A 135 -6.51 22.35 10.94
N CYS A 136 -6.26 23.52 11.52
CA CYS A 136 -5.22 23.76 12.51
C CYS A 136 -5.48 22.96 13.80
N HIS A 137 -6.47 22.07 13.76
CA HIS A 137 -6.81 21.09 14.77
C HIS A 137 -7.06 19.70 14.15
N VAL A 138 -6.13 19.17 13.36
CA VAL A 138 -6.01 17.70 13.33
C VAL A 138 -5.54 17.33 14.73
N ASN A 139 -6.39 16.68 15.53
CA ASN A 139 -5.92 16.06 16.77
C ASN A 139 -5.06 14.87 16.37
N TRP A 140 -3.77 15.15 16.15
CA TRP A 140 -2.77 14.11 15.97
C TRP A 140 -2.85 13.16 17.16
N PRO A 141 -2.64 11.86 16.92
CA PRO A 141 -2.72 10.89 18.01
C PRO A 141 -1.78 11.26 19.13
N SER A 142 -2.20 10.96 20.35
CA SER A 142 -1.40 11.25 21.53
C SER A 142 -0.12 10.41 21.54
N LYS A 143 -0.19 9.18 21.02
CA LYS A 143 0.93 8.23 21.05
C LYS A 143 0.99 7.33 19.81
N ILE A 144 2.20 7.14 19.29
CA ILE A 144 2.50 6.26 18.16
C ILE A 144 3.64 5.31 18.53
N LEU A 145 3.39 4.04 18.31
CA LEU A 145 4.34 2.95 18.54
C LEU A 145 4.85 2.46 17.19
N ILE A 146 6.13 2.71 16.90
CA ILE A 146 6.80 2.20 15.70
C ILE A 146 7.33 0.81 16.02
N CYS A 147 6.71 -0.22 15.46
CA CYS A 147 7.05 -1.62 15.67
C CYS A 147 7.75 -2.17 14.44
N THR A 148 9.07 -2.37 14.53
CA THR A 148 9.86 -2.97 13.45
C THR A 148 10.10 -4.45 13.69
N THR A 149 9.80 -5.30 12.72
CA THR A 149 10.20 -6.73 12.78
C THR A 149 11.50 -6.97 12.01
N MET A 150 12.43 -7.70 12.64
CA MET A 150 13.75 -8.02 12.08
C MET A 150 14.06 -9.52 12.21
N TYR A 151 14.61 -10.13 11.16
CA TYR A 151 15.19 -11.46 11.12
C TYR A 151 16.38 -11.55 10.13
N LYS A 152 17.59 -11.62 10.69
CA LYS A 152 18.86 -11.80 9.93
C LYS A 152 19.02 -10.81 8.77
N GLU A 153 18.72 -9.54 9.01
CA GLU A 153 18.96 -8.45 8.07
C GLU A 153 20.46 -8.22 7.83
N ASN A 154 20.77 -7.53 6.73
CA ASN A 154 22.12 -7.02 6.50
C ASN A 154 22.38 -5.75 7.32
N ALA A 155 23.64 -5.44 7.61
CA ALA A 155 24.05 -4.26 8.36
C ALA A 155 23.54 -2.97 7.72
N GLN A 156 23.52 -2.89 6.38
CA GLN A 156 23.02 -1.72 5.66
C GLN A 156 21.49 -1.54 5.80
N GLU A 157 20.72 -2.63 5.81
CA GLU A 157 19.27 -2.60 6.00
C GLU A 157 18.94 -2.13 7.43
N MET A 158 19.57 -2.74 8.44
CA MET A 158 19.45 -2.33 9.84
C MET A 158 19.80 -0.85 10.02
N ARG A 159 20.91 -0.41 9.41
CA ARG A 159 21.37 0.99 9.44
C ARG A 159 20.35 1.96 8.87
N ASN A 160 19.67 1.61 7.77
CA ASN A 160 18.69 2.49 7.15
C ASN A 160 17.49 2.72 8.06
N VAL A 161 16.96 1.65 8.68
CA VAL A 161 15.89 1.77 9.68
C VAL A 161 16.32 2.63 10.87
N LEU A 162 17.50 2.37 11.43
CA LEU A 162 18.01 3.14 12.58
C LEU A 162 18.19 4.64 12.24
N LYS A 163 18.67 4.96 11.03
CA LYS A 163 18.75 6.35 10.55
C LYS A 163 17.37 6.98 10.42
N SER A 164 16.37 6.27 9.87
CA SER A 164 15.00 6.76 9.81
C SER A 164 14.44 7.06 11.20
N LEU A 165 14.68 6.19 12.19
CA LEU A 165 14.28 6.41 13.59
C LEU A 165 14.98 7.61 14.23
N ALA A 166 16.27 7.82 13.93
CA ALA A 166 17.02 8.98 14.39
C ALA A 166 16.40 10.29 13.88
N VAL A 167 16.01 10.32 12.60
CA VAL A 167 15.35 11.48 11.99
C VAL A 167 13.96 11.71 12.61
N VAL A 168 13.20 10.64 12.90
CA VAL A 168 11.90 10.76 13.60
C VAL A 168 12.07 11.36 15.00
N ASN A 169 13.07 10.93 15.78
CA ASN A 169 13.37 11.51 17.10
C ASN A 169 13.67 13.02 17.03
N ILE A 170 14.31 13.47 15.94
CA ILE A 170 14.57 14.89 15.70
C ILE A 170 13.29 15.64 15.34
N CYS A 171 12.45 15.08 14.47
CA CYS A 171 11.25 15.75 13.96
C CYS A 171 10.07 15.76 14.96
N GLN A 172 9.98 14.78 15.87
CA GLN A 172 8.95 14.69 16.90
C GLN A 172 8.82 15.98 17.74
N ARG A 173 9.88 16.77 17.84
CA ARG A 173 9.96 18.03 18.60
C ARG A 173 8.88 19.04 18.21
N ASN A 174 8.47 19.03 16.94
CA ASN A 174 7.48 19.98 16.42
C ASN A 174 6.03 19.48 16.56
N THR A 175 5.84 18.29 17.15
CA THR A 175 4.54 17.62 17.21
C THR A 175 4.13 17.31 18.65
N ASN A 176 2.84 17.43 18.95
CA ASN A 176 2.31 17.03 20.26
C ASN A 176 2.35 15.51 20.46
N THR A 177 2.40 14.75 19.36
CA THR A 177 2.49 13.29 19.32
C THR A 177 3.72 12.73 20.02
N GLN A 178 3.54 11.72 20.87
CA GLN A 178 4.63 10.95 21.46
C GLN A 178 4.96 9.75 20.58
N PHE A 179 6.18 9.70 20.04
CA PHE A 179 6.68 8.50 19.36
C PHE A 179 7.46 7.62 20.33
N GLU A 180 7.28 6.32 20.17
CA GLU A 180 8.08 5.27 20.80
C GLU A 180 8.47 4.26 19.73
N SER A 181 9.71 3.80 19.75
CA SER A 181 10.22 2.84 18.78
C SER A 181 10.56 1.53 19.46
N GLN A 182 10.11 0.43 18.86
CA GLN A 182 10.31 -0.93 19.34
C GLN A 182 10.74 -1.82 18.18
N ILE A 183 11.94 -2.41 18.28
CA ILE A 183 12.42 -3.40 17.32
C ILE A 183 12.25 -4.79 17.92
N PHE A 184 11.59 -5.69 17.21
CA PHE A 184 11.41 -7.10 17.55
C PHE A 184 12.33 -7.94 16.68
N PHE A 185 13.38 -8.49 17.29
CA PHE A 185 14.40 -9.28 16.62
C PHE A 185 14.17 -10.77 16.83
N ASP A 186 13.82 -11.48 15.76
CA ASP A 186 13.64 -12.92 15.75
C ASP A 186 15.00 -13.65 15.82
N GLY A 187 15.16 -14.55 16.79
CA GLY A 187 16.42 -15.26 17.03
C GLY A 187 17.56 -14.36 17.49
N GLY A 188 17.24 -13.36 18.31
CA GLY A 188 18.23 -12.40 18.81
C GLY A 188 19.08 -12.93 19.98
N VAL A 189 18.55 -13.92 20.71
CA VAL A 189 19.22 -14.49 21.90
C VAL A 189 19.12 -16.00 21.89
N ASN A 190 20.16 -16.65 22.40
CA ASN A 190 20.12 -18.05 22.83
C ASN A 190 20.35 -18.09 24.35
N GLY A 191 19.28 -18.24 25.13
CA GLY A 191 19.29 -18.12 26.59
C GLY A 191 19.60 -16.68 27.03
N ASP A 192 20.82 -16.47 27.52
CA ASP A 192 21.30 -15.14 27.95
C ASP A 192 22.34 -14.54 26.99
N ARG A 193 22.68 -15.24 25.90
CA ARG A 193 23.74 -14.83 24.97
C ARG A 193 23.17 -14.23 23.69
N LEU A 194 23.64 -13.04 23.34
CA LEU A 194 23.32 -12.38 22.08
C LEU A 194 23.86 -13.17 20.88
N THR A 195 23.08 -13.24 19.81
CA THR A 195 23.51 -13.82 18.53
C THR A 195 24.36 -12.85 17.72
N GLU A 196 25.09 -13.36 16.72
CA GLU A 196 25.97 -12.55 15.85
C GLU A 196 25.23 -11.36 15.20
N TYR A 197 24.03 -11.60 14.66
CA TYR A 197 23.21 -10.55 14.07
C TYR A 197 22.71 -9.53 15.09
N SER A 198 22.47 -9.94 16.34
CA SER A 198 22.09 -9.00 17.40
C SER A 198 23.27 -8.16 17.85
N LEU A 199 24.47 -8.73 17.92
CA LEU A 199 25.70 -7.98 18.18
C LEU A 199 25.98 -6.96 17.07
N GLN A 200 25.73 -7.35 15.81
CA GLN A 200 25.80 -6.43 14.67
C GLN A 200 24.80 -5.29 14.80
N LEU A 201 23.55 -5.56 15.20
CA LEU A 201 22.57 -4.50 15.42
C LEU A 201 23.01 -3.55 16.54
N VAL A 202 23.46 -4.10 17.67
CA VAL A 202 23.91 -3.33 18.83
C VAL A 202 25.11 -2.43 18.50
N SER A 203 26.06 -2.89 17.68
CA SER A 203 27.19 -2.05 17.26
C SER A 203 26.74 -0.87 16.37
N LEU A 204 25.70 -1.05 15.56
CA LEU A 204 25.13 0.01 14.74
C LEU A 204 24.33 1.04 15.54
N LEU A 205 23.85 0.70 16.75
CA LEU A 205 23.13 1.65 17.62
C LEU A 205 24.03 2.81 18.05
N GLU A 206 25.28 2.52 18.41
CA GLU A 206 26.25 3.57 18.80
C GLU A 206 26.53 4.50 17.63
N GLU A 207 26.66 3.97 16.42
CA GLU A 207 26.93 4.77 15.22
C GLU A 207 25.71 5.59 14.75
N CYS A 208 24.50 5.02 14.80
CA CYS A 208 23.31 5.64 14.18
C CYS A 208 22.46 6.45 15.15
N LEU A 209 22.44 6.06 16.42
CA LEU A 209 21.57 6.64 17.45
C LEU A 209 22.35 7.30 18.60
N ASP A 210 23.68 7.19 18.60
CA ASP A 210 24.57 7.74 19.65
C ASP A 210 24.20 7.21 21.06
N VAL A 211 23.86 5.91 21.13
CA VAL A 211 23.54 5.21 22.39
C VAL A 211 24.48 4.03 22.61
N LYS A 212 24.96 3.87 23.84
CA LYS A 212 25.83 2.77 24.23
C LYS A 212 25.05 1.65 24.91
N LEU A 213 25.52 0.43 24.77
CA LEU A 213 24.90 -0.74 25.42
C LEU A 213 24.88 -0.60 26.96
N GLN A 214 25.90 0.04 27.53
CA GLN A 214 26.03 0.24 28.98
C GLN A 214 24.93 1.13 29.56
N ASP A 215 24.38 2.03 28.75
CA ASP A 215 23.30 2.94 29.17
C ASP A 215 21.91 2.27 29.06
N SER A 216 21.86 1.02 28.59
CA SER A 216 20.61 0.28 28.41
C SER A 216 20.06 -0.25 29.73
N LYS A 217 18.74 -0.16 29.89
CA LYS A 217 18.02 -0.96 30.90
C LYS A 217 17.75 -2.33 30.32
N THR A 218 18.43 -3.35 30.84
CA THR A 218 18.25 -4.75 30.45
C THR A 218 17.23 -5.42 31.37
N ILE A 219 16.17 -5.97 30.78
CA ILE A 219 15.11 -6.69 31.48
C ILE A 219 15.00 -8.09 30.85
N LYS A 220 15.05 -9.14 31.68
CA LYS A 220 14.73 -10.50 31.21
C LYS A 220 13.22 -10.63 31.10
N THR A 221 12.75 -11.04 29.92
CA THR A 221 11.32 -11.20 29.63
C THR A 221 11.02 -12.68 29.36
N PRO A 222 9.74 -13.10 29.44
CA PRO A 222 9.36 -14.49 29.15
C PRO A 222 9.71 -14.97 27.74
N PHE A 223 9.99 -14.04 26.83
CA PHE A 223 10.35 -14.32 25.44
C PHE A 223 11.85 -14.18 25.14
N GLY A 224 12.67 -13.72 26.09
CA GLY A 224 14.10 -13.48 25.88
C GLY A 224 14.61 -12.26 26.64
N LEU A 225 15.21 -11.30 25.92
CA LEU A 225 15.79 -10.10 26.49
C LEU A 225 15.14 -8.84 25.94
N HIS A 226 14.90 -7.87 26.82
CA HIS A 226 14.43 -6.54 26.47
C HIS A 226 15.48 -5.52 26.88
N LEU A 227 15.94 -4.73 25.91
CA LEU A 227 16.90 -3.65 26.12
C LEU A 227 16.21 -2.32 25.82
N GLN A 228 16.33 -1.35 26.72
CA GLN A 228 15.63 -0.08 26.61
C GLN A 228 16.59 1.11 26.79
N TRP A 229 16.45 2.10 25.92
CA TRP A 229 17.21 3.35 25.92
C TRP A 229 16.27 4.56 25.79
N GLU A 230 16.74 5.69 26.33
CA GLU A 230 16.21 7.00 25.98
C GLU A 230 17.15 7.62 24.96
N LEU A 231 16.62 7.98 23.78
CA LEU A 231 17.46 8.57 22.74
C LEU A 231 17.97 9.96 23.16
N PRO A 232 19.19 10.35 22.71
CA PRO A 232 19.83 11.56 23.18
C PRO A 232 18.99 12.82 22.93
N LYS A 233 18.97 13.69 23.94
CA LYS A 233 18.33 15.00 23.92
C LYS A 233 19.18 15.95 23.07
N SER A 234 18.54 16.74 22.20
CA SER A 234 19.19 17.94 21.67
C SER A 234 18.97 19.09 22.64
N HIS A 235 20.02 19.91 22.85
CA HIS A 235 20.23 20.90 23.91
C HIS A 235 19.11 21.91 24.25
N ARG A 236 17.94 21.88 23.60
CA ARG A 236 16.86 22.87 23.75
C ARG A 236 15.50 22.34 24.21
N ASP A 237 15.23 21.01 24.18
CA ASP A 237 13.91 20.46 24.54
C ASP A 237 13.99 19.18 25.41
N ASN A 238 12.97 18.98 26.26
CA ASN A 238 12.88 17.87 27.22
C ASN A 238 12.23 16.59 26.67
N LYS A 239 11.70 16.57 25.43
CA LYS A 239 10.99 15.42 24.86
C LYS A 239 11.98 14.46 24.19
N THR A 240 12.03 13.21 24.66
CA THR A 240 12.85 12.13 24.09
C THR A 240 11.98 11.02 23.56
N MET A 241 12.40 10.40 22.44
CA MET A 241 11.81 9.15 21.98
C MET A 241 12.39 7.98 22.78
N LEU A 242 11.52 7.12 23.28
CA LEU A 242 11.93 5.85 23.89
C LEU A 242 12.26 4.85 22.79
N PHE A 243 13.42 4.21 22.89
CA PHE A 243 13.86 3.16 21.98
C PHE A 243 14.01 1.84 22.73
N SER A 244 13.32 0.80 22.27
CA SER A 244 13.36 -0.53 22.86
C SER A 244 13.75 -1.58 21.82
N LEU A 245 14.60 -2.51 22.23
CA LEU A 245 15.01 -3.67 21.45
C LEU A 245 14.57 -4.94 22.18
N ASN A 246 13.61 -5.64 21.58
CA ASN A 246 13.06 -6.90 22.04
C ASN A 246 13.76 -8.04 21.29
N LEU A 247 14.66 -8.75 21.95
CA LEU A 247 15.39 -9.87 21.39
C LEU A 247 14.71 -11.18 21.78
N LYS A 248 14.19 -11.90 20.79
CA LYS A 248 13.46 -13.14 21.00
C LYS A 248 14.40 -14.34 21.06
N ASP A 249 14.11 -15.26 21.98
CA ASP A 249 14.67 -16.60 22.01
C ASP A 249 13.77 -17.57 21.25
N ASN A 250 14.37 -18.23 20.27
CA ASN A 250 13.75 -19.19 19.37
C ASN A 250 13.24 -20.47 20.07
N SER A 251 13.73 -20.75 21.28
CA SER A 251 13.28 -21.87 22.11
C SER A 251 12.03 -21.55 22.93
N LEU A 252 11.72 -20.26 23.13
CA LEU A 252 10.62 -19.78 23.99
C LEU A 252 9.42 -19.30 23.19
N VAL A 253 9.65 -18.68 22.03
CA VAL A 253 8.59 -18.11 21.19
C VAL A 253 8.68 -18.64 19.78
N TYR A 254 7.52 -18.87 19.15
CA TYR A 254 7.46 -19.23 17.75
C TYR A 254 8.20 -18.23 16.87
N GLN A 255 9.06 -18.78 16.03
CA GLN A 255 9.75 -18.04 14.97
C GLN A 255 8.74 -17.78 13.87
N ARG A 256 8.58 -16.51 13.47
CA ARG A 256 7.93 -16.01 12.23
C ARG A 256 7.46 -14.58 12.47
N LYS A 257 7.35 -13.83 11.38
CA LYS A 257 6.82 -12.46 11.36
C LYS A 257 5.45 -12.36 12.05
N ARG A 258 4.49 -13.24 11.75
CA ARG A 258 3.17 -13.24 12.41
C ARG A 258 3.26 -13.29 13.94
N TRP A 259 4.07 -14.19 14.50
CA TRP A 259 4.18 -14.33 15.95
C TRP A 259 4.87 -13.14 16.62
N SER A 260 5.83 -12.52 15.91
CA SER A 260 6.40 -11.22 16.32
C SER A 260 5.33 -10.13 16.30
N GLN A 261 4.42 -10.13 15.31
CA GLN A 261 3.27 -9.22 15.27
C GLN A 261 2.29 -9.43 16.41
N VAL A 262 1.84 -10.67 16.64
CA VAL A 262 0.95 -11.02 17.77
C VAL A 262 1.55 -10.56 19.10
N MET A 263 2.85 -10.80 19.29
CA MET A 263 3.57 -10.44 20.50
C MET A 263 3.56 -8.93 20.76
N TYR A 264 3.94 -8.10 19.77
CA TYR A 264 3.96 -6.66 19.99
C TYR A 264 2.57 -6.05 20.06
N ILE A 265 1.57 -6.60 19.35
CA ILE A 265 0.19 -6.13 19.46
C ILE A 265 -0.33 -6.41 20.87
N SER A 266 -0.13 -7.63 21.38
CA SER A 266 -0.49 -7.99 22.77
C SER A 266 0.22 -7.09 23.77
N TYR A 267 1.53 -6.90 23.61
CA TYR A 267 2.30 -6.00 24.46
C TYR A 267 1.73 -4.56 24.43
N CYS A 268 1.44 -4.02 23.25
CA CYS A 268 0.88 -2.67 23.17
C CYS A 268 -0.50 -2.57 23.82
N LEU A 269 -1.36 -3.59 23.67
CA LEU A 269 -2.69 -3.62 24.29
C LEU A 269 -2.62 -3.73 25.82
N ASP A 270 -1.72 -4.56 26.34
CA ASP A 270 -1.54 -4.76 27.78
C ASP A 270 -0.94 -3.53 28.48
N PHE A 271 0.00 -2.85 27.83
CA PHE A 271 0.64 -1.66 28.40
C PHE A 271 -0.20 -0.38 28.24
N CYS A 272 -1.12 -0.32 27.27
CA CYS A 272 -2.00 0.84 27.09
C CYS A 272 -3.27 0.78 27.98
N GLN A 273 -3.29 -0.06 29.02
CA GLN A 273 -4.50 -0.40 29.79
C GLN A 273 -5.17 0.77 30.55
N GLU A 274 -4.59 1.98 30.66
CA GLU A 274 -5.16 3.03 31.53
C GLU A 274 -5.45 4.40 30.90
N GLN A 275 -4.97 4.72 29.68
CA GLN A 275 -5.23 6.02 29.06
C GLN A 275 -5.60 5.91 27.58
N ASN A 276 -6.88 6.19 27.30
CA ASN A 276 -7.44 6.58 26.00
C ASN A 276 -6.93 5.78 24.77
N ARG A 277 -7.29 4.48 24.70
CA ARG A 277 -6.95 3.56 23.60
C ARG A 277 -7.27 4.11 22.21
N ASP A 278 -8.28 4.98 22.11
CA ASP A 278 -8.77 5.59 20.87
C ASP A 278 -7.73 6.48 20.18
N ASN A 279 -6.72 6.96 20.91
CA ASN A 279 -5.67 7.85 20.43
C ASN A 279 -4.27 7.20 20.33
N VAL A 280 -4.21 5.87 20.39
CA VAL A 280 -2.96 5.11 20.24
C VAL A 280 -2.94 4.36 18.90
N TYR A 281 -1.82 4.50 18.19
CA TYR A 281 -1.62 3.91 16.86
C TYR A 281 -0.32 3.13 16.82
N ILE A 282 -0.31 2.05 16.04
CA ILE A 282 0.88 1.22 15.78
C ILE A 282 1.29 1.42 14.33
N LEU A 283 2.53 1.86 14.10
CA LEU A 283 3.17 1.83 12.79
C LEU A 283 3.95 0.53 12.68
N MET A 284 3.46 -0.40 11.85
CA MET A 284 4.15 -1.65 11.55
C MET A 284 5.14 -1.42 10.41
N THR A 285 6.39 -1.81 10.61
CA THR A 285 7.46 -1.67 9.60
C THR A 285 8.37 -2.90 9.54
N ASP A 286 8.97 -3.13 8.37
CA ASP A 286 9.96 -4.19 8.16
C ASP A 286 11.40 -3.66 8.28
N GLY A 287 12.35 -4.56 8.55
CA GLY A 287 13.78 -4.26 8.72
C GLY A 287 14.52 -3.80 7.46
N ASP A 288 13.92 -3.93 6.29
CA ASP A 288 14.48 -3.59 4.97
C ASP A 288 13.92 -2.29 4.37
N VAL A 289 13.13 -1.54 5.16
CA VAL A 289 12.46 -0.32 4.73
C VAL A 289 13.19 0.92 5.23
N SER A 290 13.29 1.92 4.37
CA SER A 290 13.69 3.28 4.75
C SER A 290 12.51 4.25 4.57
N PHE A 291 12.30 5.10 5.56
CA PHE A 291 11.16 6.00 5.60
C PHE A 291 11.52 7.38 6.14
N THR A 292 10.71 8.37 5.76
CA THR A 292 10.82 9.75 6.22
C THR A 292 9.71 10.07 7.23
N PRO A 293 9.89 11.05 8.13
CA PRO A 293 8.83 11.48 9.04
C PRO A 293 7.58 11.95 8.30
N GLN A 294 7.75 12.61 7.15
CA GLN A 294 6.66 13.06 6.28
C GLN A 294 5.75 11.91 5.82
N ALA A 295 6.32 10.73 5.54
CA ALA A 295 5.53 9.56 5.19
C ALA A 295 4.63 9.11 6.35
N ILE A 296 5.14 9.14 7.58
CA ILE A 296 4.34 8.84 8.78
C ILE A 296 3.24 9.89 8.95
N GLU A 297 3.59 11.17 8.84
CA GLU A 297 2.66 12.30 8.91
C GLU A 297 1.48 12.16 7.94
N SER A 298 1.75 11.81 6.68
CA SER A 298 0.71 11.57 5.67
C SER A 298 -0.23 10.41 6.02
N LEU A 299 0.29 9.32 6.59
CA LEU A 299 -0.53 8.18 7.03
C LEU A 299 -1.44 8.57 8.20
N LEU A 300 -0.91 9.35 9.14
CA LEU A 300 -1.65 9.79 10.33
C LEU A 300 -2.73 10.79 9.99
N ASP A 301 -2.45 11.72 9.09
CA ASP A 301 -3.44 12.65 8.56
C ASP A 301 -4.59 11.90 7.86
N GLN A 302 -4.31 10.80 7.15
CA GLN A 302 -5.38 9.99 6.57
C GLN A 302 -6.21 9.22 7.61
N ILE A 303 -5.56 8.55 8.57
CA ILE A 303 -6.27 7.71 9.55
C ILE A 303 -7.05 8.54 10.59
N SER A 304 -6.60 9.76 10.89
CA SER A 304 -7.27 10.67 11.83
C SER A 304 -8.56 11.28 11.26
N ARG A 305 -8.71 11.35 9.93
CA ARG A 305 -9.88 11.94 9.26
C ARG A 305 -11.13 11.06 9.31
N ASP A 306 -10.98 9.75 9.46
CA ASP A 306 -12.09 8.80 9.39
C ASP A 306 -11.95 7.77 10.51
N THR A 307 -12.86 7.86 11.48
CA THR A 307 -12.85 7.02 12.68
C THR A 307 -13.13 5.56 12.37
N ASN A 308 -13.69 5.23 11.20
CA ASN A 308 -13.92 3.85 10.77
C ASN A 308 -12.70 3.22 10.08
N LEU A 309 -11.58 3.96 9.95
CA LEU A 309 -10.34 3.41 9.43
C LEU A 309 -9.60 2.65 10.51
N GLY A 310 -9.43 1.35 10.25
CA GLY A 310 -8.59 0.47 11.06
C GLY A 310 -7.13 0.53 10.65
N ALA A 311 -6.85 0.75 9.36
CA ALA A 311 -5.49 0.77 8.83
C ALA A 311 -5.30 1.66 7.60
N VAL A 312 -4.10 2.20 7.44
CA VAL A 312 -3.66 2.92 6.24
C VAL A 312 -2.28 2.42 5.82
N CYS A 313 -2.12 2.05 4.55
CA CYS A 313 -0.86 1.56 4.00
C CYS A 313 -0.20 2.58 3.06
N ALA A 314 1.14 2.62 3.05
CA ALA A 314 1.92 3.50 2.19
C ALA A 314 2.27 2.90 0.82
N ARG A 315 2.79 3.75 -0.07
CA ARG A 315 3.36 3.36 -1.36
C ARG A 315 4.80 2.89 -1.17
N ILE A 316 5.06 1.66 -1.61
CA ILE A 316 6.39 1.05 -1.59
C ILE A 316 7.07 1.25 -2.94
N ILE A 317 8.30 1.75 -2.90
CA ILE A 317 9.16 1.92 -4.07
C ILE A 317 10.39 1.01 -3.90
N PRO A 318 10.55 -0.04 -4.71
CA PRO A 318 11.74 -0.86 -4.68
C PRO A 318 12.96 -0.06 -5.14
N GLU A 319 14.04 -0.12 -4.36
CA GLU A 319 15.34 0.48 -4.66
C GLU A 319 16.37 -0.58 -5.04
N GLY A 320 17.19 -0.27 -6.04
CA GLY A 320 18.31 -1.10 -6.49
C GLY A 320 18.60 -0.95 -7.98
N MET A 321 19.53 -1.76 -8.48
CA MET A 321 19.86 -1.84 -9.91
C MET A 321 19.80 -3.28 -10.42
N GLY A 322 19.38 -3.44 -11.67
CA GLY A 322 19.41 -4.71 -12.39
C GLY A 322 18.02 -5.24 -12.78
N PRO A 323 17.99 -6.32 -13.60
CA PRO A 323 16.74 -6.85 -14.17
C PRO A 323 15.77 -7.40 -13.12
N VAL A 324 16.30 -7.87 -11.99
CA VAL A 324 15.52 -8.32 -10.83
C VAL A 324 14.71 -7.18 -10.23
N VAL A 325 15.37 -6.03 -10.06
CA VAL A 325 14.73 -4.83 -9.53
C VAL A 325 13.66 -4.36 -10.49
N TRP A 326 13.90 -4.38 -11.80
CA TRP A 326 12.88 -4.03 -12.80
C TRP A 326 11.65 -4.95 -12.74
N TYR A 327 11.85 -6.26 -12.60
CA TYR A 327 10.77 -7.21 -12.42
C TYR A 327 9.99 -6.93 -11.13
N GLN A 328 10.69 -6.70 -10.01
CA GLN A 328 10.05 -6.36 -8.74
C GLN A 328 9.30 -5.02 -8.82
N THR A 329 9.87 -4.00 -9.47
CA THR A 329 9.19 -2.74 -9.75
C THR A 329 7.92 -2.97 -10.56
N PHE A 330 7.95 -3.83 -11.57
CA PHE A 330 6.77 -4.16 -12.37
C PHE A 330 5.67 -4.85 -11.54
N GLU A 331 6.03 -5.86 -10.74
CA GLU A 331 5.11 -6.55 -9.83
C GLU A 331 4.48 -5.58 -8.82
N TYR A 332 5.30 -4.72 -8.19
CA TYR A 332 4.83 -3.69 -7.27
C TYR A 332 3.98 -2.62 -7.97
N SER A 333 4.31 -2.25 -9.21
CA SER A 333 3.50 -1.30 -9.99
C SER A 333 2.10 -1.84 -10.26
N THR A 334 2.01 -3.13 -10.60
CA THR A 334 0.75 -3.77 -10.92
C THR A 334 -0.07 -4.01 -9.65
N ALA A 335 0.51 -4.63 -8.62
CA ALA A 335 -0.20 -5.03 -7.42
C ALA A 335 -0.36 -3.88 -6.40
N HIS A 336 0.72 -3.16 -6.08
CA HIS A 336 0.69 -2.12 -5.04
C HIS A 336 0.20 -0.78 -5.55
N TRP A 337 0.58 -0.37 -6.77
CA TRP A 337 0.22 0.96 -7.25
C TRP A 337 -1.10 0.96 -8.00
N SER A 338 -1.34 -0.02 -8.86
CA SER A 338 -2.56 -0.05 -9.69
C SER A 338 -3.72 -0.74 -8.98
N GLN A 339 -3.52 -1.98 -8.52
CA GLN A 339 -4.59 -2.76 -7.88
C GLN A 339 -5.04 -2.15 -6.54
N LYS A 340 -4.13 -1.82 -5.61
CA LYS A 340 -4.55 -1.19 -4.33
C LYS A 340 -5.26 0.14 -4.53
N THR A 341 -4.84 0.90 -5.54
CA THR A 341 -5.52 2.14 -5.89
C THR A 341 -6.94 1.87 -6.38
N ALA A 342 -7.13 0.89 -7.26
CA ALA A 342 -8.46 0.49 -7.71
C ALA A 342 -9.32 -0.01 -6.54
N GLU A 343 -8.78 -0.85 -5.66
CA GLU A 343 -9.47 -1.33 -4.45
C GLU A 343 -9.86 -0.17 -3.51
N HIS A 344 -8.96 0.81 -3.33
CA HIS A 344 -9.26 2.00 -2.54
C HIS A 344 -10.38 2.84 -3.17
N VAL A 345 -10.39 3.02 -4.50
CA VAL A 345 -11.51 3.69 -5.21
C VAL A 345 -12.81 2.92 -5.04
N LEU A 346 -12.77 1.58 -5.01
CA LEU A 346 -13.94 0.73 -4.79
C LEU A 346 -14.43 0.70 -3.33
N GLY A 347 -13.61 1.15 -2.38
CA GLY A 347 -14.04 1.49 -1.02
C GLY A 347 -13.12 0.99 0.10
N SER A 348 -12.37 -0.09 -0.11
CA SER A 348 -11.38 -0.58 0.85
C SER A 348 -10.32 -1.42 0.16
N VAL A 349 -9.08 -1.24 0.58
CA VAL A 349 -7.95 -2.08 0.16
C VAL A 349 -8.08 -3.45 0.84
N LEU A 350 -7.77 -4.53 0.12
CA LEU A 350 -7.90 -5.89 0.65
C LEU A 350 -6.67 -6.34 1.46
N CYS A 351 -5.55 -5.64 1.30
CA CYS A 351 -4.29 -5.94 1.98
C CYS A 351 -3.49 -4.67 2.33
N ALA A 352 -3.40 -4.34 3.62
CA ALA A 352 -2.38 -3.44 4.14
C ALA A 352 -1.04 -4.17 4.14
N SER A 353 -0.03 -3.64 3.45
CA SER A 353 1.29 -4.29 3.43
C SER A 353 1.98 -4.08 4.76
N GLY A 354 2.49 -5.14 5.38
CA GLY A 354 3.15 -5.08 6.69
C GLY A 354 4.49 -4.33 6.67
N CYS A 355 5.00 -3.96 5.50
CA CYS A 355 6.26 -3.24 5.36
C CYS A 355 6.20 -1.80 5.89
N PHE A 356 5.05 -1.11 5.73
CA PHE A 356 4.83 0.24 6.28
C PHE A 356 3.35 0.61 6.26
N SER A 357 2.67 0.32 7.38
CA SER A 357 1.25 0.60 7.56
C SER A 357 0.96 1.04 8.98
N VAL A 358 0.09 2.04 9.13
CA VAL A 358 -0.42 2.49 10.43
C VAL A 358 -1.72 1.78 10.73
N PHE A 359 -1.85 1.25 11.93
CA PHE A 359 -3.03 0.59 12.46
C PHE A 359 -3.52 1.30 13.72
N ARG A 360 -4.84 1.38 13.87
CA ARG A 360 -5.47 1.82 15.11
C ARG A 360 -5.39 0.69 16.14
N LEU A 361 -4.98 1.00 17.38
CA LEU A 361 -4.85 -0.02 18.43
C LEU A 361 -6.18 -0.74 18.71
N GLN A 362 -7.29 0.01 18.75
CA GLN A 362 -8.64 -0.54 18.91
C GLN A 362 -9.00 -1.56 17.82
N ALA A 363 -8.67 -1.27 16.56
CA ALA A 363 -8.98 -2.17 15.45
C ALA A 363 -8.18 -3.49 15.55
N LEU A 364 -6.98 -3.44 16.12
CA LEU A 364 -6.17 -4.62 16.38
C LEU A 364 -6.69 -5.44 17.57
N ASP A 365 -7.24 -4.80 18.61
CA ASP A 365 -7.86 -5.45 19.77
C ASP A 365 -9.00 -6.39 19.31
N ASP A 366 -9.87 -5.88 18.43
CA ASP A 366 -11.04 -6.63 17.90
C ASP A 366 -10.65 -7.93 17.17
N VAL A 367 -9.48 -7.95 16.53
CA VAL A 367 -9.04 -9.05 15.66
C VAL A 367 -7.98 -9.95 16.29
N LEU A 368 -7.30 -9.51 17.35
CA LEU A 368 -6.11 -10.18 17.90
C LEU A 368 -6.41 -11.63 18.29
N ALA A 369 -7.55 -11.88 18.94
CA ALA A 369 -7.93 -13.21 19.40
C ALA A 369 -8.05 -14.24 18.26
N LYS A 370 -8.51 -13.81 17.07
CA LYS A 370 -8.54 -14.67 15.88
C LYS A 370 -7.18 -14.74 15.19
N TYR A 371 -6.45 -13.64 15.18
CA TYR A 371 -5.13 -13.54 14.54
C TYR A 371 -4.08 -14.45 15.22
N SER A 372 -4.15 -14.59 16.54
CA SER A 372 -3.25 -15.41 17.35
C SER A 372 -3.54 -16.92 17.32
N THR A 373 -4.56 -17.36 16.57
CA THR A 373 -4.91 -18.79 16.51
C THR A 373 -3.79 -19.63 15.90
N PRO A 374 -3.52 -20.84 16.44
CA PRO A 374 -2.50 -21.72 15.89
C PRO A 374 -2.89 -22.21 14.49
N VAL A 375 -1.89 -22.72 13.77
CA VAL A 375 -2.07 -23.34 12.46
C VAL A 375 -2.36 -24.82 12.67
N GLU A 376 -3.50 -25.29 12.17
CA GLU A 376 -3.92 -26.70 12.29
C GLU A 376 -3.72 -27.48 10.99
N SER A 377 -3.71 -26.79 9.84
CA SER A 377 -3.66 -27.39 8.50
C SER A 377 -2.61 -26.72 7.60
N SER A 378 -2.23 -27.39 6.50
CA SER A 378 -1.33 -26.82 5.49
C SER A 378 -1.95 -25.62 4.77
N HIS A 379 -3.27 -25.59 4.63
CA HIS A 379 -3.99 -24.46 4.06
C HIS A 379 -4.02 -23.27 5.03
N ASP A 380 -4.20 -23.55 6.33
CA ASP A 380 -4.11 -22.54 7.39
C ASP A 380 -2.73 -21.90 7.43
N PHE A 381 -1.68 -22.67 7.19
CA PHE A 381 -0.32 -22.14 7.11
C PHE A 381 -0.16 -21.10 5.99
N LEU A 382 -0.68 -21.40 4.80
CA LEU A 382 -0.60 -20.50 3.66
C LEU A 382 -1.35 -19.18 3.92
N ILE A 383 -2.48 -19.25 4.62
CA ILE A 383 -3.27 -18.05 4.95
C ILE A 383 -2.62 -17.29 6.11
N LYS A 384 -2.39 -17.96 7.24
CA LYS A 384 -2.03 -17.32 8.51
C LYS A 384 -0.56 -16.91 8.53
N ASP A 385 0.37 -17.78 8.14
CA ASP A 385 1.81 -17.53 8.28
C ASP A 385 2.49 -17.01 7.02
N PHE A 386 2.05 -17.44 5.83
CA PHE A 386 2.61 -16.96 4.56
C PHE A 386 1.89 -15.71 4.02
N GLY A 387 0.61 -15.56 4.35
CA GLY A 387 -0.23 -14.43 3.97
C GLY A 387 -0.63 -13.57 5.16
N GLU A 388 0.22 -13.46 6.18
CA GLU A 388 -0.10 -12.87 7.49
C GLU A 388 -0.67 -11.45 7.38
N ASP A 389 -0.08 -10.61 6.51
CA ASP A 389 -0.54 -9.24 6.25
C ASP A 389 -1.95 -9.21 5.64
N ARG A 390 -2.21 -10.13 4.69
CA ARG A 390 -3.52 -10.28 4.05
C ARG A 390 -4.54 -10.86 5.02
N TRP A 391 -4.13 -11.81 5.85
CA TRP A 391 -4.97 -12.41 6.88
C TRP A 391 -5.40 -11.36 7.91
N LEU A 392 -4.46 -10.56 8.42
CA LEU A 392 -4.76 -9.45 9.33
C LEU A 392 -5.72 -8.44 8.69
N SER A 393 -5.46 -8.04 7.45
CA SER A 393 -6.33 -7.11 6.71
C SER A 393 -7.74 -7.68 6.49
N THR A 394 -7.84 -8.99 6.22
CA THR A 394 -9.12 -9.68 6.05
C THR A 394 -9.92 -9.67 7.35
N LEU A 395 -9.27 -9.94 8.49
CA LEU A 395 -9.92 -9.91 9.80
C LEU A 395 -10.42 -8.50 10.17
N LEU A 396 -9.66 -7.46 9.82
CA LEU A 396 -10.08 -6.06 10.02
C LEU A 396 -11.35 -5.75 9.23
N ILE A 397 -11.36 -6.09 7.94
CA ILE A 397 -12.52 -5.87 7.06
C ILE A 397 -13.73 -6.67 7.54
N GLN A 398 -13.54 -7.93 7.95
CA GLN A 398 -14.61 -8.76 8.52
C GLN A 398 -15.19 -8.19 9.82
N SER A 399 -14.39 -7.46 10.59
CA SER A 399 -14.81 -6.81 11.84
C SER A 399 -15.44 -5.44 11.59
N GLY A 400 -15.58 -5.01 10.32
CA GLY A 400 -16.23 -3.77 9.93
C GLY A 400 -15.29 -2.57 9.73
N TRP A 401 -13.99 -2.76 9.91
CA TRP A 401 -12.98 -1.72 9.72
C TRP A 401 -12.65 -1.52 8.24
N LYS A 402 -12.36 -0.28 7.85
CA LYS A 402 -11.88 0.05 6.50
C LYS A 402 -10.35 0.15 6.46
N VAL A 403 -9.78 -0.24 5.33
CA VAL A 403 -8.35 -0.12 5.03
C VAL A 403 -8.15 0.79 3.83
N LYS A 404 -7.29 1.80 3.96
CA LYS A 404 -6.98 2.76 2.88
C LYS A 404 -5.55 2.67 2.40
N TYR A 405 -5.33 3.17 1.17
CA TYR A 405 -4.01 3.31 0.57
C TYR A 405 -3.66 4.79 0.41
N CYS A 406 -2.56 5.20 1.02
CA CYS A 406 -2.02 6.55 0.91
C CYS A 406 -0.91 6.57 -0.14
N SER A 407 -1.17 7.20 -1.27
CA SER A 407 -0.18 7.35 -2.35
C SER A 407 0.86 8.42 -2.08
N ASP A 408 0.58 9.37 -1.17
CA ASP A 408 1.45 10.49 -0.80
C ASP A 408 2.56 10.06 0.18
N ALA A 409 2.33 8.98 0.92
CA ALA A 409 3.33 8.37 1.78
C ALA A 409 4.24 7.47 0.94
N HIS A 410 5.45 7.93 0.66
CA HIS A 410 6.47 7.18 -0.07
C HIS A 410 7.51 6.60 0.87
N ILE A 411 7.78 5.31 0.69
CA ILE A 411 8.88 4.63 1.35
C ILE A 411 9.71 3.85 0.34
N SER A 412 10.98 3.63 0.66
CA SER A 412 11.83 2.77 -0.14
C SER A 412 12.14 1.45 0.56
N SER A 413 12.21 0.38 -0.23
CA SER A 413 12.56 -0.96 0.23
C SER A 413 13.67 -1.51 -0.65
N ILE A 414 14.71 -2.09 -0.02
CA ILE A 414 15.87 -2.61 -0.74
C ILE A 414 15.52 -3.94 -1.41
N VAL A 415 15.73 -4.03 -2.72
CA VAL A 415 15.55 -5.28 -3.46
C VAL A 415 16.78 -6.18 -3.34
N ARG A 416 16.56 -7.44 -2.92
CA ARG A 416 17.60 -8.47 -2.89
C ARG A 416 17.72 -9.19 -4.24
N ILE A 417 18.93 -9.65 -4.57
CA ILE A 417 19.24 -10.32 -5.84
C ILE A 417 18.57 -11.71 -5.90
N VAL A 418 18.17 -12.15 -7.11
CA VAL A 418 17.40 -13.39 -7.41
C VAL A 418 17.92 -14.66 -6.73
N SER A 419 19.23 -14.83 -6.52
CA SER A 419 19.75 -16.02 -5.86
C SER A 419 19.22 -16.13 -4.42
N GLU A 420 19.15 -15.03 -3.69
CA GLU A 420 18.73 -14.99 -2.29
C GLU A 420 17.21 -15.10 -2.14
N ILE A 421 16.44 -14.54 -3.09
CA ILE A 421 14.99 -14.74 -3.18
C ILE A 421 14.67 -16.20 -3.48
N PHE A 422 15.37 -16.84 -4.42
CA PHE A 422 15.19 -18.26 -4.72
C PHE A 422 15.56 -19.13 -3.52
N TYR A 423 16.65 -18.82 -2.81
CA TYR A 423 17.01 -19.51 -1.58
C TYR A 423 16.01 -19.28 -0.45
N ARG A 424 15.48 -18.06 -0.23
CA ARG A 424 14.45 -17.79 0.79
C ARG A 424 13.10 -18.41 0.44
N LEU A 425 12.69 -18.41 -0.83
CA LEU A 425 11.49 -19.15 -1.27
C LEU A 425 11.68 -20.65 -1.07
N LYS A 426 12.88 -21.16 -1.37
CA LYS A 426 13.25 -22.56 -1.16
C LYS A 426 13.39 -22.90 0.33
N GLU A 427 13.80 -21.96 1.19
CA GLU A 427 13.89 -22.11 2.65
C GLU A 427 12.50 -22.03 3.30
N LYS A 428 11.64 -21.11 2.84
CA LYS A 428 10.20 -21.04 3.18
C LYS A 428 9.43 -22.28 2.71
N MET A 429 9.82 -22.87 1.57
CA MET A 429 9.29 -24.15 1.10
C MET A 429 9.99 -25.37 1.71
N ALA A 430 11.22 -25.26 2.21
CA ALA A 430 11.93 -26.36 2.87
C ALA A 430 11.48 -26.51 4.33
N THR A 431 11.15 -25.41 5.01
CA THR A 431 10.50 -25.41 6.33
C THR A 431 9.12 -26.06 6.30
N PHE A 432 8.44 -26.13 5.15
CA PHE A 432 7.25 -26.96 4.94
C PHE A 432 7.52 -28.46 5.16
N TYR A 433 8.76 -28.93 4.92
CA TYR A 433 9.14 -30.33 5.07
C TYR A 433 9.82 -30.67 6.41
N THR A 434 10.30 -29.67 7.16
CA THR A 434 11.07 -29.92 8.40
C THR A 434 10.32 -29.63 9.69
N ASP A 435 9.32 -28.74 9.68
CA ASP A 435 8.56 -28.42 10.91
C ASP A 435 7.31 -29.31 11.04
N LYS A 436 7.52 -30.62 11.06
CA LYS A 436 6.67 -31.50 11.87
C LYS A 436 7.30 -31.55 13.26
N PRO A 437 6.73 -30.92 14.30
CA PRO A 437 6.95 -31.46 15.62
C PRO A 437 6.41 -32.90 15.58
N HIS A 438 7.30 -33.87 15.77
CA HIS A 438 6.89 -35.20 16.20
C HIS A 438 6.08 -34.98 17.49
N ALA A 439 4.76 -34.99 17.37
CA ALA A 439 3.87 -35.21 18.48
C ALA A 439 4.14 -36.64 18.96
N ASN A 440 5.07 -36.79 19.90
CA ASN A 440 5.07 -37.91 20.80
C ASN A 440 3.91 -37.69 21.77
N GLY A 441 2.84 -38.42 21.54
CA GLY A 441 1.69 -38.61 22.40
C GLY A 441 1.03 -39.92 22.03
#